data_AF-A0A520EZ15-F1
#
_entry.id   AF-A0A520EZ15-F1
#
_cell.length_a   1.000
_cell.length_b   1.000
_cell.length_c   1.000
_cell.angle_alpha   90.00
_cell.angle_beta   90.00
_cell.angle_gamma   90.00
#
_symmetry.space_group_name_H-M   'P 1'
#
loop_
_entity.id
_entity.type
_entity.pdbx_description
1 polymer ?
#
loop_
_entity_poly.entity_id
_entity_poly.type
_entity_poly.pdbx_seq_one_letter_code
_entity_poly.pdbx_strand_id
1 'polypeptide(L)'
;EAVLRIPETAGDLVVIADVRTNKIRCRTTVEAPNEGTSGRRLSWLLRQLKDVPGDVQVEAVFSERGNEACEHLDTVRKDPKVLTNGRSGDIVSFSLEQAFPMGGRRSGTAASFITSVTSSTDAFYGTVVQQLREWVPAAPKQTEQPSFGTTEPDGG
;
A
#
# COMPACT_ATOMS: atom_id res chain seq x y z
N GLU A 1 -17.99 -8.72 2.91
CA GLU A 1 -16.83 -8.08 2.25
C GLU A 1 -17.04 -8.14 0.75
N ALA A 2 -16.64 -7.09 0.04
CA ALA A 2 -16.64 -7.03 -1.42
C ALA A 2 -15.25 -6.58 -1.89
N VAL A 3 -14.77 -7.15 -2.99
CA VAL A 3 -13.47 -6.81 -3.59
C VAL A 3 -13.72 -6.22 -4.98
N LEU A 4 -13.21 -5.02 -5.22
CA LEU A 4 -13.27 -4.32 -6.48
C LEU A 4 -11.89 -4.37 -7.12
N ARG A 5 -11.79 -5.11 -8.23
CA ARG A 5 -10.58 -5.18 -9.05
C ARG A 5 -10.59 -4.05 -10.05
N ILE A 6 -9.77 -3.04 -9.80
CA ILE A 6 -9.67 -1.86 -10.66
C ILE A 6 -8.40 -2.03 -11.50
N PRO A 7 -8.49 -2.08 -12.84
CA PRO A 7 -7.32 -2.25 -13.69
C PRO A 7 -6.25 -1.20 -13.39
N GLU A 8 -4.99 -1.62 -13.49
CA GLU A 8 -3.80 -0.73 -13.38
C GLU A 8 -3.64 -0.02 -12.03
N THR A 9 -4.37 -0.45 -10.99
CA THR A 9 -4.15 0.01 -9.63
C THR A 9 -3.11 -0.84 -8.93
N ALA A 10 -2.42 -0.25 -7.95
CA ALA A 10 -1.36 -0.93 -7.19
C ALA A 10 -1.87 -2.08 -6.29
N GLY A 11 -3.20 -2.20 -6.13
CA GLY A 11 -3.84 -3.20 -5.29
C GLY A 11 -5.36 -3.12 -5.38
N ASP A 12 -6.03 -4.24 -5.09
CA ASP A 12 -7.48 -4.31 -5.07
C ASP A 12 -8.09 -3.39 -3.98
N LEU A 13 -9.28 -2.86 -4.24
CA LEU A 13 -10.05 -2.08 -3.26
C LEU A 13 -11.05 -3.01 -2.57
N VAL A 14 -10.86 -3.21 -1.27
CA VAL A 14 -11.74 -4.01 -0.41
C VAL A 14 -12.72 -3.10 0.32
N VAL A 15 -14.02 -3.40 0.25
CA VAL A 15 -15.08 -2.67 0.95
C VAL A 15 -15.80 -3.60 1.93
N ILE A 16 -15.88 -3.19 3.18
CA ILE A 16 -16.53 -3.94 4.26
C ILE A 16 -17.58 -3.04 4.91
N ALA A 17 -18.85 -3.39 4.73
CA ALA A 17 -19.94 -2.84 5.52
C ALA A 17 -20.03 -3.57 6.87
N ASP A 18 -19.58 -2.94 7.94
CA ASP A 18 -19.65 -3.44 9.30
C ASP A 18 -20.92 -2.91 9.98
N VAL A 19 -21.97 -3.74 9.94
CA VAL A 19 -23.29 -3.40 10.50
C VAL A 19 -23.24 -3.25 12.02
N ARG A 20 -22.36 -3.98 12.70
CA ARG A 20 -22.21 -3.95 14.16
C ARG A 20 -21.67 -2.60 14.64
N THR A 21 -20.70 -2.04 13.92
CA THR A 21 -20.07 -0.75 14.25
C THR A 21 -20.68 0.44 13.51
N ASN A 22 -21.64 0.20 12.60
CA ASN A 22 -22.21 1.22 11.73
C ASN A 22 -21.13 1.95 10.91
N LYS A 23 -20.15 1.20 10.38
CA LYS A 23 -19.04 1.74 9.59
C LYS A 23 -18.91 1.02 8.26
N ILE A 24 -18.46 1.76 7.26
CA ILE A 24 -17.90 1.18 6.04
C ILE A 24 -16.39 1.32 6.14
N ARG A 25 -15.66 0.21 5.99
CA ARG A 25 -14.20 0.22 5.91
C ARG A 25 -13.80 0.00 4.47
N CYS A 26 -12.94 0.86 3.97
CA CYS A 26 -12.28 0.69 2.68
C CYS A 26 -10.81 0.42 2.94
N ARG A 27 -10.27 -0.63 2.33
CA ARG A 27 -8.88 -1.04 2.47
C ARG A 27 -8.28 -1.30 1.09
N THR A 28 -6.99 -1.02 0.95
CA THR A 28 -6.18 -1.55 -0.15
C THR A 28 -4.85 -2.05 0.41
N THR A 29 -4.23 -2.99 -0.30
CA THR A 29 -2.93 -3.55 0.06
C THR A 29 -2.00 -3.43 -1.13
N VAL A 30 -0.79 -2.94 -0.88
CA VAL A 30 0.25 -2.81 -1.90
C VAL A 30 1.51 -3.54 -1.46
N GLU A 31 2.15 -4.22 -2.41
CA GLU A 31 3.43 -4.86 -2.17
C GLU A 31 4.50 -3.80 -1.89
N ALA A 32 5.35 -4.07 -0.90
CA ALA A 32 6.48 -3.21 -0.59
C ALA A 32 7.61 -3.46 -1.60
N PRO A 33 8.50 -2.47 -1.82
CA PRO A 33 9.72 -2.70 -2.59
C PRO A 33 10.51 -3.89 -2.04
N ASN A 34 10.96 -4.77 -2.92
CA ASN A 34 11.77 -5.93 -2.54
C ASN A 34 13.23 -5.57 -2.18
N GLU A 35 13.57 -4.29 -2.21
CA GLU A 35 14.91 -3.77 -1.89
C GLU A 35 14.88 -2.66 -0.82
N GLY A 36 16.03 -2.48 -0.16
CA GLY A 36 16.22 -1.48 0.88
C GLY A 36 15.83 -1.96 2.28
N THR A 37 15.99 -1.07 3.27
CA THR A 37 15.60 -1.33 4.66
C THR A 37 14.11 -1.05 4.86
N SER A 38 13.52 -1.54 5.95
CA SER A 38 12.13 -1.22 6.32
C SER A 38 11.85 0.29 6.35
N GLY A 39 12.81 1.11 6.81
CA GLY A 39 12.70 2.56 6.76
C GLY A 39 12.69 3.13 5.34
N ARG A 40 13.46 2.55 4.40
CA ARG A 40 13.42 2.96 2.98
C ARG A 40 12.12 2.56 2.29
N ARG A 41 11.60 1.36 2.58
CA ARG A 41 10.30 0.88 2.10
C ARG A 41 9.17 1.78 2.60
N LEU A 42 9.17 2.12 3.89
CA LEU A 42 8.19 3.05 4.47
C LEU A 42 8.31 4.46 3.86
N SER A 43 9.54 4.96 3.67
CA SER A 43 9.77 6.24 2.99
C SER A 43 9.28 6.23 1.54
N TRP A 44 9.30 5.08 0.85
CA TRP A 44 8.73 4.92 -0.48
C TRP A 44 7.21 5.06 -0.48
N LEU A 45 6.53 4.45 0.49
CA LEU A 45 5.09 4.61 0.65
C LEU A 45 4.73 6.07 0.96
N LEU A 46 5.38 6.68 1.97
CA LEU A 46 5.09 8.04 2.42
C LEU A 46 5.27 9.10 1.33
N ARG A 47 6.16 8.87 0.36
CA ARG A 47 6.33 9.78 -0.79
C ARG A 47 5.10 9.84 -1.71
N GLN A 48 4.31 8.78 -1.75
CA GLN A 48 3.07 8.67 -2.53
C GLN A 48 1.87 9.23 -1.75
N LEU A 49 1.93 9.17 -0.42
CA LEU A 49 0.86 9.59 0.48
C LEU A 49 1.03 11.03 0.97
N LYS A 50 1.45 11.99 0.15
CA LYS A 50 1.68 13.38 0.64
C LYS A 50 0.38 14.13 0.88
N ASP A 51 -0.58 13.99 -0.04
CA ASP A 51 -1.85 14.71 -0.02
C ASP A 51 -3.00 13.90 0.60
N VAL A 52 -2.68 12.71 1.11
CA VAL A 52 -3.65 11.79 1.73
C VAL A 52 -4.05 12.31 3.13
N PRO A 53 -5.32 12.21 3.53
CA PRO A 53 -5.74 12.56 4.88
C PRO A 53 -4.96 11.80 5.98
N GLY A 54 -4.66 12.51 7.07
CA GLY A 54 -3.85 12.00 8.17
C GLY A 54 -4.50 10.91 9.03
N ASP A 55 -5.81 10.78 8.94
CA ASP A 55 -6.64 9.81 9.64
C ASP A 55 -6.66 8.43 8.97
N VAL A 56 -6.11 8.29 7.76
CA VAL A 56 -5.90 6.99 7.12
C VAL A 56 -4.95 6.15 7.97
N GLN A 57 -5.31 4.91 8.23
CA GLN A 57 -4.47 3.96 8.94
C GLN A 57 -3.49 3.31 7.99
N VAL A 58 -2.22 3.22 8.42
CA VAL A 58 -1.14 2.56 7.70
C VAL A 58 -0.69 1.36 8.51
N GLU A 59 -0.90 0.18 7.96
CA GLU A 59 -0.42 -1.09 8.48
C GLU A 59 0.79 -1.54 7.67
N ALA A 60 1.91 -1.81 8.34
CA ALA A 60 3.10 -2.45 7.77
C ALA A 60 3.11 -3.93 8.18
N VAL A 61 3.12 -4.81 7.18
CA VAL A 61 3.18 -6.26 7.36
C VAL A 61 4.61 -6.73 7.12
N PHE A 62 5.16 -7.48 8.08
CA PHE A 62 6.54 -7.97 8.00
C PHE A 62 6.57 -9.43 7.55
N SER A 63 7.73 -9.87 7.04
CA SER A 63 7.97 -11.25 6.59
C SER A 63 7.81 -12.28 7.72
N GLU A 64 8.09 -11.87 8.95
CA GLU A 64 7.86 -12.68 10.14
C GLU A 64 6.36 -12.72 10.46
N ARG A 65 5.81 -13.93 10.57
CA ARG A 65 4.36 -14.12 10.78
C ARG A 65 3.88 -13.46 12.08
N GLY A 66 2.75 -12.77 12.01
CA GLY A 66 2.14 -12.10 13.15
C GLY A 66 2.91 -10.87 13.62
N ASN A 67 3.85 -10.40 12.80
CA ASN A 67 4.54 -9.15 13.03
C ASN A 67 3.95 -8.07 12.12
N GLU A 68 2.93 -7.39 12.61
CA GLU A 68 2.33 -6.22 11.96
C GLU A 68 2.38 -5.01 12.89
N ALA A 69 2.47 -3.81 12.31
CA ALA A 69 2.38 -2.54 13.02
C ALA A 69 1.39 -1.64 12.30
N CYS A 70 0.49 -0.99 13.04
CA CYS A 70 -0.54 -0.12 12.46
C CYS A 70 -0.61 1.20 13.23
N GLU A 71 -0.59 2.32 12.50
CA GLU A 71 -0.70 3.67 13.06
C GLU A 71 -1.40 4.62 12.07
N HIS A 72 -1.88 5.76 12.57
CA HIS A 72 -2.43 6.81 11.71
C HIS A 72 -1.33 7.50 10.90
N LEU A 73 -1.63 7.82 9.64
CA LEU A 73 -0.68 8.41 8.69
C LEU A 73 -0.03 9.69 9.22
N ASP A 74 -0.75 10.54 9.96
CA ASP A 74 -0.16 11.75 10.56
C ASP A 74 0.89 11.44 11.63
N THR A 75 0.71 10.37 12.41
CA THR A 75 1.72 9.90 13.36
C THR A 75 2.93 9.37 12.60
N VAL A 76 2.70 8.54 11.58
CA VAL A 76 3.76 7.93 10.76
C VAL A 76 4.57 8.97 9.99
N ARG A 77 3.95 10.06 9.51
CA ARG A 77 4.64 11.18 8.86
C ARG A 77 5.57 11.93 9.81
N LYS A 78 5.16 12.10 11.07
CA LYS A 78 5.95 12.79 12.11
C LYS A 78 7.11 11.92 12.57
N ASP A 79 6.85 10.64 12.82
CA ASP A 79 7.87 9.67 13.20
C ASP A 79 7.61 8.33 12.51
N PRO A 80 8.27 8.05 11.36
CA PRO A 80 8.12 6.77 10.67
C PRO A 80 8.55 5.57 11.50
N LYS A 81 9.37 5.77 12.54
CA LYS A 81 9.92 4.67 13.33
C LYS A 81 8.87 3.99 14.21
N VAL A 82 7.71 4.60 14.42
CA VAL A 82 6.58 3.98 15.15
C VAL A 82 6.15 2.66 14.53
N LEU A 83 6.30 2.50 13.21
CA LEU A 83 5.98 1.26 12.50
C LEU A 83 7.14 0.25 12.44
N THR A 84 8.39 0.67 12.70
CA THR A 84 9.58 -0.17 12.44
C THR A 84 10.42 -0.52 13.66
N ASN A 85 10.33 0.24 14.75
CA ASN A 85 11.17 0.03 15.93
C ASN A 85 10.88 -1.30 16.61
N GLY A 86 11.93 -2.07 16.90
CA GLY A 86 11.82 -3.36 17.59
C GLY A 86 11.16 -4.48 16.77
N ARG A 87 10.99 -4.27 15.45
CA ARG A 87 10.36 -5.23 14.55
C ARG A 87 11.42 -6.06 13.83
N SER A 88 11.20 -7.37 13.73
CA SER A 88 12.05 -8.31 12.99
C SER A 88 11.50 -8.57 11.58
N GLY A 89 12.39 -8.93 10.66
CA GLY A 89 12.03 -9.18 9.26
C GLY A 89 11.92 -7.90 8.44
N ASP A 90 11.68 -8.11 7.15
CA ASP A 90 11.48 -7.04 6.17
C ASP A 90 9.98 -6.75 6.03
N ILE A 91 9.63 -5.49 5.77
CA ILE A 91 8.26 -5.15 5.36
C ILE A 91 8.02 -5.75 3.97
N VAL A 92 6.99 -6.59 3.86
CA VAL A 92 6.60 -7.25 2.61
C VAL A 92 5.43 -6.55 1.92
N SER A 93 4.53 -5.96 2.69
CA SER A 93 3.41 -5.21 2.14
C SER A 93 2.93 -4.12 3.10
N PHE A 94 2.17 -3.18 2.54
CA PHE A 94 1.49 -2.14 3.28
C PHE A 94 -0.01 -2.24 3.05
N SER A 95 -0.80 -2.09 4.10
CA SER A 95 -2.24 -1.94 4.00
C SER A 95 -2.66 -0.55 4.44
N LEU A 96 -3.50 0.08 3.64
CA LEU A 96 -4.09 1.37 3.93
C LEU A 96 -5.58 1.18 4.16
N GLU A 97 -6.10 1.71 5.26
CA GLU A 97 -7.51 1.58 5.61
C GLU A 97 -8.10 2.91 6.07
N GLN A 98 -9.34 3.18 5.66
CA GLN A 98 -10.14 4.29 6.18
C GLN A 98 -11.55 3.82 6.50
N ALA A 99 -12.09 4.32 7.62
CA ALA A 99 -13.43 4.02 8.08
C ALA A 99 -14.36 5.23 7.90
N PHE A 100 -15.51 4.99 7.29
CA PHE A 100 -16.54 5.98 7.00
C PHE A 100 -17.82 5.66 7.79
N PRO A 101 -18.62 6.65 8.21
CA PRO A 101 -19.92 6.40 8.81
C PRO A 101 -20.86 5.71 7.80
N MET A 102 -21.65 4.74 8.27
CA MET A 102 -22.62 4.04 7.44
C MET A 102 -24.03 4.60 7.67
N GLY A 103 -24.60 5.25 6.68
CA GLY A 103 -25.95 5.79 6.74
C GLY A 103 -26.99 4.76 7.19
N GLY A 104 -27.79 5.11 8.20
CA GLY A 104 -28.74 4.20 8.85
C GLY A 104 -30.20 4.32 8.37
N ARG A 105 -30.50 5.19 7.39
CA ARG A 105 -31.88 5.44 6.94
C ARG A 105 -32.19 4.71 5.62
N ARG A 106 -33.47 4.39 5.41
CA ARG A 106 -34.02 3.70 4.22
C ARG A 106 -33.63 4.45 2.92
N SER A 107 -33.55 3.71 1.82
CA SER A 107 -33.18 4.22 0.48
C SER A 107 -33.99 5.47 0.08
N GLY A 108 -33.31 6.43 -0.56
CA GLY A 108 -33.93 7.67 -1.08
C GLY A 108 -33.46 8.98 -0.42
N THR A 109 -32.65 8.92 0.63
CA THR A 109 -32.01 10.11 1.24
C THR A 109 -30.49 10.06 1.08
N ALA A 110 -29.82 11.21 1.11
CA ALA A 110 -28.36 11.31 0.97
C ALA A 110 -27.56 10.50 2.03
N ALA A 111 -28.22 10.05 3.11
CA ALA A 111 -27.64 9.22 4.17
C ALA A 111 -28.12 7.75 4.11
N SER A 112 -28.39 7.21 2.91
CA SER A 112 -28.77 5.80 2.74
C SER A 112 -27.55 4.87 2.76
N PHE A 113 -27.77 3.59 3.06
CA PHE A 113 -26.72 2.57 3.02
C PHE A 113 -25.99 2.53 1.67
N ILE A 114 -26.74 2.44 0.56
CA ILE A 114 -26.16 2.38 -0.80
C ILE A 114 -25.33 3.62 -1.09
N THR A 115 -25.88 4.81 -0.81
CA THR A 115 -25.15 6.07 -0.97
C THR A 115 -23.87 6.08 -0.15
N SER A 116 -23.92 5.59 1.09
CA SER A 116 -22.74 5.55 1.97
C SER A 116 -21.65 4.66 1.40
N VAL A 117 -21.99 3.46 0.90
CA VAL A 117 -21.04 2.52 0.29
C VAL A 117 -20.42 3.10 -0.97
N THR A 118 -21.24 3.67 -1.87
CA THR A 118 -20.75 4.30 -3.11
C THR A 118 -19.83 5.47 -2.79
N SER A 119 -20.28 6.42 -1.96
CA SER A 119 -19.49 7.60 -1.61
C SER A 119 -18.21 7.28 -0.84
N SER A 120 -18.20 6.29 0.06
CA SER A 120 -16.97 5.86 0.74
C SER A 120 -15.99 5.21 -0.21
N THR A 121 -16.49 4.41 -1.17
CA THR A 121 -15.65 3.75 -2.18
C THR A 121 -15.01 4.79 -3.10
N ASP A 122 -15.80 5.73 -3.62
CA ASP A 122 -15.32 6.81 -4.48
C ASP A 122 -14.32 7.72 -3.74
N ALA A 123 -14.61 8.08 -2.49
CA ALA A 123 -13.73 8.89 -1.68
C ALA A 123 -12.39 8.19 -1.39
N PHE A 124 -12.42 6.92 -0.98
CA PHE A 124 -11.20 6.16 -0.70
C PHE A 124 -10.37 5.94 -1.97
N TYR A 125 -11.03 5.66 -3.10
CA TYR A 125 -10.35 5.55 -4.38
C TYR A 125 -9.65 6.86 -4.76
N GLY A 126 -10.40 7.97 -4.76
CA GLY A 126 -9.90 9.29 -5.15
C GLY A 126 -8.92 9.91 -4.16
N THR A 127 -8.88 9.48 -2.90
CA THR A 127 -7.92 10.06 -1.94
C THR A 127 -6.70 9.17 -1.73
N VAL A 128 -6.89 7.85 -1.70
CA VAL A 128 -5.84 6.89 -1.33
C VAL A 128 -5.39 6.08 -2.53
N VAL A 129 -6.28 5.30 -3.14
CA VAL A 129 -5.90 4.29 -4.15
C VAL A 129 -5.24 4.94 -5.38
N GLN A 130 -5.78 6.05 -5.87
CA GLN A 130 -5.23 6.71 -7.06
C GLN A 130 -3.81 7.28 -6.88
N GLN A 131 -3.38 7.50 -5.63
CA GLN A 131 -2.05 8.01 -5.30
C GLN A 131 -0.99 6.91 -5.28
N LEU A 132 -1.43 5.65 -5.12
CA LEU A 132 -0.54 4.51 -5.04
C LEU A 132 -0.03 4.11 -6.42
N ARG A 133 1.21 3.64 -6.44
CA ARG A 133 1.90 3.09 -7.58
C ARG A 133 2.50 1.77 -7.16
N GLU A 134 2.32 0.76 -8.03
CA GLU A 134 2.96 -0.53 -7.84
C GLU A 134 4.49 -0.36 -7.87
N TRP A 135 5.19 -1.12 -7.04
CA TRP A 135 6.64 -1.18 -7.13
C TRP A 135 7.06 -1.92 -8.40
N VAL A 136 7.91 -1.28 -9.21
CA VAL A 136 8.49 -1.88 -10.41
C VAL A 136 10.00 -1.99 -10.21
N PRO A 137 10.58 -3.21 -10.19
CA PRO A 137 12.01 -3.39 -10.03
C PRO A 137 12.77 -2.82 -11.23
N ALA A 138 14.00 -2.37 -11.01
CA ALA A 138 14.87 -1.89 -12.08
C ALA A 138 15.15 -3.01 -13.10
N ALA A 139 15.22 -2.64 -14.38
CA ALA A 139 15.52 -3.59 -15.45
C ALA A 139 16.88 -4.29 -15.19
N PRO A 140 16.96 -5.63 -15.35
CA PRO A 140 18.23 -6.35 -15.22
C PRO A 140 19.29 -5.77 -16.17
N LYS A 141 20.49 -5.49 -15.65
CA LYS A 141 21.62 -5.05 -16.47
C LYS A 141 22.28 -6.26 -17.12
N GLN A 142 22.59 -6.20 -18.41
CA GLN A 142 23.38 -7.24 -19.07
C GLN A 142 24.80 -7.23 -18.49
N THR A 143 25.26 -8.38 -18.00
CA THR A 143 26.67 -8.56 -17.63
C THR A 143 27.51 -8.46 -18.89
N GLU A 144 28.51 -7.58 -18.88
CA GLU A 144 29.44 -7.37 -19.99
C GLU A 144 30.13 -8.70 -20.33
N GLN A 145 30.03 -9.13 -21.60
CA GLN A 145 30.65 -10.38 -22.06
C GLN A 145 32.18 -10.25 -21.95
N PRO A 146 32.89 -11.26 -21.42
CA PRO A 146 34.35 -11.25 -21.43
C PRO A 146 34.83 -11.19 -22.87
N SER A 147 35.58 -10.15 -23.24
CA SER A 147 36.26 -10.09 -24.53
C SER A 147 37.26 -11.26 -24.58
N PHE A 148 36.99 -12.25 -25.43
CA PHE A 148 37.96 -13.30 -25.71
C PHE A 148 39.16 -12.67 -26.42
N GLY A 149 40.24 -12.46 -25.67
CA GLY A 149 41.52 -12.05 -26.23
C GLY A 149 42.00 -13.12 -27.21
N THR A 150 42.21 -12.71 -28.47
CA THR A 150 42.88 -13.51 -29.49
C THR A 150 44.34 -13.69 -29.07
N THR A 151 44.70 -14.86 -28.56
CA THR A 151 46.11 -15.24 -28.42
C THR A 151 46.58 -15.73 -29.78
N GLU A 152 47.34 -14.88 -30.47
CA GLU A 152 48.07 -15.23 -31.70
C GLU A 152 49.16 -16.26 -31.34
N PRO A 153 49.29 -17.39 -32.08
CA PRO A 153 50.33 -18.37 -31.80
C PRO A 153 51.67 -17.86 -32.33
N ASP A 154 52.59 -17.54 -31.42
CA ASP A 154 53.97 -17.18 -31.72
C ASP A 154 54.70 -18.42 -32.28
N GLY A 155 55.15 -18.31 -33.54
CA GLY A 155 55.95 -19.32 -34.21
C GLY A 155 57.44 -18.97 -34.12
N GLY A 156 58.27 -19.93 -33.71
CA GLY A 156 59.73 -19.83 -33.71
C GLY A 156 60.41 -20.87 -32.86
#